data_AF-A0A6C0B477-F1
#
_entry.id   AF-A0A6C0B477-F1
#
_cell.length_a   1.000
_cell.length_b   1.000
_cell.length_c   1.000
_cell.angle_alpha   90.00
_cell.angle_beta   90.00
_cell.angle_gamma   90.00
#
_symmetry.space_group_name_H-M   'P 1'
#
loop_
_entity.id
_entity.type
_entity.pdbx_description
1 polymer ?
#
loop_
_entity_poly.entity_id
_entity_poly.type
_entity_poly.pdbx_seq_one_letter_code
_entity_poly.pdbx_strand_id
1 'polypeptide(L)'
;MEYPKLIKFKNKLEEDTYYLRKRDYIESLFFSIDTSENRQDKLTELTGYLENKDNELKSIKKLMETLVAKNSELEGLVELSNKSSNGESSVYKGEFAEKQMQYILTDLLGEEFDIDGDGSTKKMDIRLNHKTDNYTVGVEMKKKKTLSKRQDLDKFKRDKTSNNFRGAILINTQGPIGNIVKEKENFHLDNNELYIYSDDTTFVCILVQIFIKYLQCENKLVGNTMIDYIDMFSCIYNSWCDQKKAALKLDKQITNYLKKMNIPLANGHLFLLSKSGCKGTNTPY
;
A
#
# COMPACT_ATOMS: atom_id res chain seq x y z
N MET A 1 57.74 19.79 12.37
CA MET A 1 58.29 20.73 11.39
C MET A 1 58.81 21.92 12.17
N GLU A 2 60.11 22.19 12.13
CA GLU A 2 60.67 23.42 12.71
C GLU A 2 60.21 24.62 11.89
N TYR A 3 59.73 25.68 12.54
CA TYR A 3 59.43 26.95 11.87
C TYR A 3 60.70 27.49 11.21
N PRO A 4 60.61 28.12 10.03
CA PRO A 4 61.78 28.66 9.35
C PRO A 4 62.45 29.70 10.25
N LYS A 5 63.72 29.46 10.60
CA LYS A 5 64.52 30.42 11.36
C LYS A 5 64.60 31.72 10.58
N LEU A 6 64.34 32.85 11.25
CA LEU A 6 64.47 34.17 10.65
C LEU A 6 65.91 34.37 10.15
N ILE A 7 66.10 34.42 8.83
CA ILE A 7 67.41 34.69 8.23
C ILE A 7 67.61 36.21 8.28
N LYS A 8 68.68 36.66 8.95
CA LYS A 8 69.10 38.06 8.95
C LYS A 8 70.32 38.19 8.02
N PHE A 9 70.20 39.03 7.01
CA PHE A 9 71.30 39.36 6.09
C PHE A 9 72.11 40.52 6.65
N LYS A 10 73.44 40.49 6.47
CA LYS A 10 74.31 41.56 6.99
C LYS A 10 74.31 42.79 6.09
N ASN A 11 73.98 42.62 4.82
CA ASN A 11 73.85 43.70 3.85
C ASN A 11 72.97 43.30 2.67
N LYS A 12 72.58 44.29 1.87
CA LYS A 12 71.67 44.13 0.73
C LYS A 12 72.23 43.24 -0.38
N LEU A 13 73.55 43.25 -0.60
CA LEU A 13 74.18 42.40 -1.63
C LEU A 13 74.08 40.91 -1.27
N GLU A 14 74.21 40.58 0.02
CA GLU A 14 74.07 39.22 0.54
C GLU A 14 72.62 38.73 0.44
N GLU A 15 71.67 39.62 0.71
CA GLU A 15 70.23 39.38 0.53
C GLU A 15 69.88 39.14 -0.95
N ASP A 16 70.30 40.02 -1.85
CA ASP A 16 70.03 39.93 -3.28
C ASP A 16 70.65 38.65 -3.89
N THR A 17 71.86 38.29 -3.45
CA THR A 17 72.54 37.05 -3.88
C THR A 17 71.80 35.80 -3.38
N TYR A 18 71.25 35.84 -2.16
CA TYR A 18 70.46 34.74 -1.62
C TYR A 18 69.17 34.53 -2.44
N TYR A 19 68.43 35.61 -2.73
CA TYR A 19 67.20 35.52 -3.52
C TYR A 19 67.46 35.10 -4.96
N LEU A 20 68.53 35.58 -5.60
CA LEU A 20 68.93 35.12 -6.94
C LEU A 20 69.25 33.62 -6.99
N ARG A 21 69.95 33.09 -5.97
CA ARG A 21 70.26 31.65 -5.88
C ARG A 21 69.05 30.79 -5.54
N LYS A 22 68.00 31.37 -4.96
CA LYS A 22 66.76 30.69 -4.60
C LYS A 22 65.60 31.00 -5.54
N ARG A 23 65.86 31.74 -6.61
CA ARG A 23 64.86 32.17 -7.60
C ARG A 23 64.08 31.01 -8.17
N ASP A 24 64.76 29.96 -8.64
CA ASP A 24 64.08 28.78 -9.22
C ASP A 24 63.20 28.05 -8.19
N TYR A 25 63.63 28.01 -6.93
CA TYR A 25 62.84 27.44 -5.84
C TYR A 25 61.60 28.30 -5.54
N ILE A 26 61.75 29.62 -5.52
CA ILE A 26 60.65 30.57 -5.32
C ILE A 26 59.67 30.52 -6.50
N GLU A 27 60.15 30.50 -7.75
CA GLU A 27 59.32 30.35 -8.94
C GLU A 27 58.61 28.99 -8.95
N SER A 28 59.24 27.90 -8.48
CA SER A 28 58.59 26.60 -8.33
C SER A 28 57.47 26.59 -7.28
N LEU A 29 57.54 27.46 -6.26
CA LEU A 29 56.46 27.66 -5.30
C LEU A 29 55.26 28.39 -5.94
N PHE A 30 55.49 29.30 -6.88
CA PHE A 30 54.40 29.99 -7.61
C PHE A 30 53.72 29.09 -8.66
N PHE A 31 54.47 28.25 -9.39
CA PHE A 31 53.88 27.24 -10.30
C PHE A 31 53.05 26.16 -9.56
N SER A 32 53.20 26.04 -8.24
CA SER A 32 52.41 25.12 -7.43
C SER A 32 50.98 25.62 -7.15
N ILE A 33 50.69 26.91 -7.32
CA ILE A 33 49.38 27.52 -6.99
C ILE A 33 48.31 27.13 -8.04
N ASP A 34 48.63 27.16 -9.33
CA ASP A 34 47.73 26.68 -10.40
C ASP A 34 47.40 25.18 -10.25
N THR A 35 48.35 24.39 -9.73
CA THR A 35 48.11 22.99 -9.39
C THR A 35 47.32 22.83 -8.09
N SER A 36 47.26 23.86 -7.24
CA SER A 36 46.49 23.89 -5.99
C SER A 36 45.02 24.23 -6.24
N GLU A 37 44.72 25.21 -7.09
CA GLU A 37 43.34 25.55 -7.49
C GLU A 37 42.67 24.40 -8.23
N ASN A 38 43.35 23.81 -9.22
CA ASN A 38 42.88 22.60 -9.90
C ASN A 38 42.67 21.40 -8.95
N ARG A 39 43.47 21.30 -7.88
CA ARG A 39 43.28 20.28 -6.84
C ARG A 39 42.06 20.58 -5.98
N GLN A 40 41.84 21.85 -5.65
CA GLN A 40 40.70 22.30 -4.85
C GLN A 40 39.38 22.08 -5.59
N ASP A 41 39.31 22.40 -6.88
CA ASP A 41 38.11 22.18 -7.70
C ASP A 41 37.75 20.69 -7.78
N LYS A 42 38.75 19.83 -8.03
CA LYS A 42 38.56 18.37 -7.99
C LYS A 42 38.14 17.89 -6.61
N LEU A 43 38.67 18.48 -5.55
CA LEU A 43 38.31 18.14 -4.17
C LEU A 43 36.84 18.47 -3.92
N THR A 44 36.39 19.66 -4.34
CA THR A 44 34.99 20.09 -4.23
C THR A 44 34.06 19.20 -5.05
N GLU A 45 34.43 18.84 -6.28
CA GLU A 45 33.67 17.90 -7.12
C GLU A 45 33.54 16.51 -6.45
N LEU A 46 34.64 15.97 -5.94
CA LEU A 46 34.67 14.69 -5.22
C LEU A 46 33.86 14.74 -3.92
N THR A 47 33.94 15.83 -3.16
CA THR A 47 33.15 16.02 -1.94
C THR A 47 31.66 16.05 -2.28
N GLY A 48 31.25 16.80 -3.30
CA GLY A 48 29.85 16.83 -3.75
C GLY A 48 29.36 15.46 -4.26
N TYR A 49 30.22 14.72 -4.97
CA TYR A 49 29.90 13.35 -5.39
C TYR A 49 29.72 12.41 -4.19
N LEU A 50 30.59 12.48 -3.19
CA LEU A 50 30.51 11.68 -1.97
C LEU A 50 29.27 12.00 -1.14
N GLU A 51 28.92 13.28 -1.00
CA GLU A 51 27.70 13.71 -0.31
C GLU A 51 26.43 13.19 -1.02
N ASN A 52 26.39 13.25 -2.34
CA ASN A 52 25.29 12.67 -3.13
C ASN A 52 25.19 11.15 -2.92
N LYS A 53 26.32 10.44 -2.92
CA LYS A 53 26.34 9.00 -2.64
C LYS A 53 25.92 8.64 -1.22
N ASP A 54 26.26 9.45 -0.23
CA ASP A 54 25.80 9.24 1.15
C ASP A 54 24.28 9.44 1.27
N ASN A 55 23.72 10.43 0.56
CA ASN A 55 22.27 10.66 0.51
C ASN A 55 21.53 9.52 -0.20
N GLU A 56 22.05 9.03 -1.34
CA GLU A 56 21.53 7.82 -2.00
C GLU A 56 21.54 6.63 -1.03
N LEU A 57 22.65 6.39 -0.32
CA LEU A 57 22.78 5.28 0.61
C LEU A 57 21.77 5.35 1.76
N LYS A 58 21.53 6.55 2.32
CA LYS A 58 20.49 6.76 3.34
C LYS A 58 19.10 6.44 2.82
N SER A 59 18.78 6.84 1.59
CA SER A 59 17.48 6.54 0.98
C SER A 59 17.28 5.04 0.76
N ILE A 60 18.32 4.33 0.32
CA ILE A 60 18.30 2.88 0.12
C ILE A 60 18.14 2.15 1.45
N LYS A 61 18.85 2.56 2.51
CA LYS A 61 18.70 1.97 3.85
C LYS A 61 17.27 2.08 4.35
N LYS A 62 16.66 3.27 4.24
CA LYS A 62 15.26 3.49 4.63
C LYS A 62 14.29 2.61 3.83
N LEU A 63 14.54 2.44 2.53
CA LEU A 63 13.75 1.55 1.69
C LEU A 63 13.90 0.07 2.11
N MET A 64 15.13 -0.38 2.39
CA MET A 64 15.38 -1.74 2.89
C MET A 64 14.69 -2.01 4.22
N GLU A 65 14.78 -1.09 5.18
CA GLU A 65 14.08 -1.19 6.47
C GLU A 65 12.56 -1.33 6.27
N THR A 66 11.99 -0.54 5.36
CA THR A 66 10.56 -0.62 5.00
C THR A 66 10.20 -1.97 4.38
N LEU A 67 11.04 -2.49 3.47
CA LEU A 67 10.81 -3.80 2.83
C LEU A 67 10.93 -4.97 3.81
N VAL A 68 11.90 -4.91 4.73
CA VAL A 68 12.07 -5.92 5.78
C VAL A 68 10.85 -5.96 6.70
N ALA A 69 10.34 -4.79 7.11
CA ALA A 69 9.11 -4.72 7.90
C ALA A 69 7.91 -5.32 7.15
N LYS A 70 7.71 -4.94 5.88
CA LYS A 70 6.65 -5.52 5.03
C LYS A 70 6.75 -7.03 4.85
N ASN A 71 7.97 -7.56 4.67
CA ASN A 71 8.17 -9.01 4.55
C ASN A 71 7.77 -9.73 5.84
N SER A 72 8.14 -9.19 7.00
CA SER A 72 7.77 -9.79 8.29
C SER A 72 6.25 -9.82 8.49
N GLU A 73 5.54 -8.75 8.10
CA GLU A 73 4.07 -8.72 8.13
C GLU A 73 3.43 -9.76 7.20
N LEU A 74 3.98 -9.91 5.99
CA LEU A 74 3.51 -10.90 5.01
C LEU A 74 3.75 -12.34 5.48
N GLU A 75 4.89 -12.62 6.11
CA GLU A 75 5.16 -13.93 6.71
C GLU A 75 4.14 -14.26 7.80
N GLY A 76 3.80 -13.30 8.67
CA GLY A 76 2.76 -13.47 9.68
C GLY A 76 1.37 -13.75 9.08
N LEU A 77 1.02 -13.05 7.99
CA LEU A 77 -0.22 -13.30 7.24
C LEU A 77 -0.26 -14.71 6.62
N VAL A 78 0.86 -15.19 6.09
CA VAL A 78 0.96 -16.56 5.54
C VAL A 78 0.77 -17.60 6.64
N GLU A 79 1.37 -17.39 7.81
CA GLU A 79 1.19 -18.29 8.96
C GLU A 79 -0.27 -18.34 9.41
N LEU A 80 -0.93 -17.18 9.56
CA LEU A 80 -2.35 -17.09 9.88
C LEU A 80 -3.25 -17.76 8.83
N SER A 81 -2.92 -17.59 7.54
CA SER A 81 -3.63 -18.24 6.42
C SER A 81 -3.55 -19.77 6.52
N ASN A 82 -2.36 -20.30 6.86
CA ASN A 82 -2.15 -21.72 7.05
C ASN A 82 -2.96 -22.26 8.24
N LYS A 83 -2.91 -21.59 9.40
CA LYS A 83 -3.69 -21.95 10.60
C LYS A 83 -5.20 -21.91 10.35
N SER A 84 -5.67 -20.89 9.62
CA SER A 84 -7.06 -20.72 9.18
C SER A 84 -7.53 -21.85 8.27
N SER A 85 -6.68 -22.27 7.32
CA SER A 85 -6.97 -23.32 6.33
C SER A 85 -6.94 -24.72 6.95
N ASN A 86 -6.05 -24.96 7.91
CA ASN A 86 -5.92 -26.22 8.64
C ASN A 86 -7.01 -26.42 9.71
N GLY A 87 -7.86 -25.42 9.94
CA GLY A 87 -9.03 -25.53 10.82
C GLY A 87 -8.69 -25.52 12.31
N GLU A 88 -7.53 -24.99 12.70
CA GLU A 88 -7.06 -25.00 14.10
C GLU A 88 -8.02 -24.27 15.05
N SER A 89 -8.62 -23.16 14.62
CA SER A 89 -9.64 -22.43 15.39
C SER A 89 -10.45 -21.47 14.51
N SER A 90 -11.68 -21.15 14.93
CA SER A 90 -12.48 -20.09 14.32
C SER A 90 -11.89 -18.68 14.54
N VAL A 91 -11.08 -18.52 15.59
CA VAL A 91 -10.38 -17.26 15.92
C VAL A 91 -9.41 -16.87 14.81
N TYR A 92 -8.56 -17.80 14.35
CA TYR A 92 -7.59 -17.54 13.28
C TYR A 92 -8.25 -17.19 11.94
N LYS A 93 -9.47 -17.69 11.69
CA LYS A 93 -10.26 -17.33 10.49
C LYS A 93 -10.77 -15.89 10.53
N GLY A 94 -11.07 -15.38 11.73
CA GLY A 94 -11.45 -13.98 11.95
C GLY A 94 -10.23 -13.07 11.86
N GLU A 95 -9.20 -13.39 12.63
CA GLU A 95 -7.94 -12.62 12.69
C GLU A 95 -7.25 -12.53 11.33
N PHE A 96 -7.21 -13.61 10.55
CA PHE A 96 -6.68 -13.58 9.19
C PHE A 96 -7.48 -12.63 8.29
N ALA A 97 -8.81 -12.67 8.35
CA ALA A 97 -9.65 -11.81 7.51
C ALA A 97 -9.51 -10.32 7.88
N GLU A 98 -9.43 -10.03 9.18
CA GLU A 98 -9.17 -8.68 9.70
C GLU A 98 -7.81 -8.17 9.26
N LYS A 99 -6.74 -8.96 9.45
CA LYS A 99 -5.38 -8.57 9.05
C LYS A 99 -5.23 -8.44 7.54
N GLN A 100 -5.85 -9.33 6.76
CA GLN A 100 -5.87 -9.23 5.31
C GLN A 100 -6.55 -7.93 4.85
N MET A 101 -7.71 -7.61 5.42
CA MET A 101 -8.41 -6.37 5.08
C MET A 101 -7.61 -5.13 5.52
N GLN A 102 -7.01 -5.16 6.71
CA GLN A 102 -6.12 -4.10 7.19
C GLN A 102 -4.99 -3.84 6.19
N TYR A 103 -4.30 -4.89 5.72
CA TYR A 103 -3.22 -4.78 4.76
C TYR A 103 -3.68 -4.16 3.43
N ILE A 104 -4.80 -4.65 2.89
CA ILE A 104 -5.35 -4.14 1.63
C ILE A 104 -5.75 -2.68 1.75
N LEU A 105 -6.39 -2.29 2.86
CA LEU A 105 -6.75 -0.90 3.11
C LEU A 105 -5.51 -0.02 3.26
N THR A 106 -4.44 -0.52 3.90
CA THR A 106 -3.16 0.22 4.01
C THR A 106 -2.56 0.47 2.63
N ASP A 107 -2.57 -0.52 1.73
CA ASP A 107 -2.08 -0.33 0.37
C ASP A 107 -2.97 0.63 -0.45
N LEU A 108 -4.29 0.61 -0.23
CA LEU A 108 -5.24 1.44 -1.00
C LEU A 108 -5.34 2.88 -0.51
N LEU A 109 -5.29 3.10 0.81
CA LEU A 109 -5.63 4.36 1.47
C LEU A 109 -4.48 4.89 2.35
N GLY A 110 -3.37 4.17 2.45
CA GLY A 110 -2.26 4.50 3.35
C GLY A 110 -1.52 5.78 3.02
N GLU A 111 -1.76 6.39 1.86
CA GLU A 111 -1.29 7.75 1.58
C GLU A 111 -2.08 8.79 2.41
N GLU A 112 -3.40 8.66 2.46
CA GLU A 112 -4.34 9.60 3.12
C GLU A 112 -4.62 9.25 4.59
N PHE A 113 -4.48 7.97 4.98
CA PHE A 113 -4.87 7.46 6.30
C PHE A 113 -3.73 6.71 6.99
N ASP A 114 -3.69 6.81 8.32
CA ASP A 114 -2.99 5.89 9.21
C ASP A 114 -3.96 4.80 9.64
N ILE A 115 -3.65 3.55 9.29
CA ILE A 115 -4.58 2.41 9.42
C ILE A 115 -4.11 1.44 10.49
N ASP A 116 -4.94 1.25 11.50
CA ASP A 116 -4.62 0.39 12.64
C ASP A 116 -5.75 -0.60 12.95
N GLY A 117 -5.37 -1.77 13.46
CA GLY A 117 -6.28 -2.77 14.02
C GLY A 117 -5.90 -3.05 15.46
N ASP A 118 -6.63 -2.43 16.39
CA ASP A 118 -6.43 -2.57 17.83
C ASP A 118 -7.49 -3.53 18.37
N GLY A 119 -7.11 -4.78 18.66
CA GLY A 119 -7.98 -5.86 19.15
C GLY A 119 -8.64 -5.61 20.52
N SER A 120 -8.71 -4.36 20.96
CA SER A 120 -9.43 -3.91 22.14
C SER A 120 -10.94 -4.10 22.00
N THR A 121 -11.58 -4.57 23.07
CA THR A 121 -13.00 -4.98 23.09
C THR A 121 -14.03 -3.86 22.92
N LYS A 122 -13.62 -2.59 22.95
CA LYS A 122 -14.50 -1.41 22.84
C LYS A 122 -14.27 -0.59 21.56
N LYS A 123 -13.52 -1.13 20.61
CA LYS A 123 -13.26 -0.50 19.31
C LYS A 123 -13.73 -1.42 18.19
N MET A 124 -13.83 -0.83 17.00
CA MET A 124 -14.01 -1.59 15.78
C MET A 124 -12.70 -2.26 15.37
N ASP A 125 -12.82 -3.35 14.61
CA ASP A 125 -11.70 -4.22 14.25
C ASP A 125 -10.58 -3.46 13.50
N ILE A 126 -10.92 -2.50 12.65
CA ILE A 126 -9.97 -1.64 11.93
C ILE A 126 -10.39 -0.16 12.06
N ARG A 127 -9.41 0.74 12.14
CA ARG A 127 -9.58 2.19 12.19
C ARG A 127 -8.76 2.86 11.10
N LEU A 128 -9.40 3.78 10.40
CA LEU A 128 -8.81 4.61 9.35
C LEU A 128 -8.72 6.03 9.91
N ASN A 129 -7.54 6.44 10.40
CA ASN A 129 -7.33 7.78 10.96
C ASN A 129 -6.80 8.68 9.85
N HIS A 130 -7.57 9.70 9.47
CA HIS A 130 -7.16 10.55 8.36
C HIS A 130 -6.02 11.49 8.80
N LYS A 131 -4.96 11.57 7.98
CA LYS A 131 -3.69 12.20 8.40
C LYS A 131 -3.76 13.72 8.55
N THR A 132 -4.61 14.38 7.77
CA THR A 132 -4.71 15.85 7.77
C THR A 132 -6.00 16.33 8.44
N ASP A 133 -7.13 15.83 7.96
CA ASP A 133 -8.44 16.17 8.48
C ASP A 133 -8.69 15.27 9.70
N ASN A 134 -8.73 15.85 10.89
CA ASN A 134 -8.82 15.14 12.18
C ASN A 134 -10.13 14.34 12.36
N TYR A 135 -10.27 13.22 11.64
CA TYR A 135 -11.40 12.32 11.73
C TYR A 135 -10.97 10.86 11.56
N THR A 136 -11.78 9.96 12.11
CA THR A 136 -11.58 8.52 12.03
C THR A 136 -12.80 7.85 11.41
N VAL A 137 -12.57 6.83 10.58
CA VAL A 137 -13.59 5.92 10.08
C VAL A 137 -13.33 4.53 10.67
N GLY A 138 -14.36 3.94 11.29
CA GLY A 138 -14.27 2.61 11.86
C GLY A 138 -14.75 1.54 10.87
N VAL A 139 -14.11 0.37 10.86
CA VAL A 139 -14.50 -0.77 10.04
C VAL A 139 -14.63 -2.00 10.95
N GLU A 140 -15.82 -2.59 10.97
CA GLU A 140 -16.14 -3.81 11.69
C GLU A 140 -16.29 -4.97 10.69
N MET A 141 -15.55 -6.04 10.94
CA MET A 141 -15.53 -7.26 10.15
C MET A 141 -16.37 -8.34 10.83
N LYS A 142 -17.21 -9.02 10.05
CA LYS A 142 -17.99 -10.17 10.50
C LYS A 142 -17.92 -11.31 9.49
N LYS A 143 -17.90 -12.52 10.04
CA LYS A 143 -17.90 -13.78 9.30
C LYS A 143 -18.97 -14.70 9.87
N LYS A 144 -20.24 -14.26 9.79
CA LYS A 144 -21.38 -14.96 10.36
C LYS A 144 -22.50 -15.13 9.33
N LYS A 145 -23.11 -16.32 9.29
CA LYS A 145 -24.32 -16.57 8.49
C LYS A 145 -25.52 -15.75 8.98
N THR A 146 -25.58 -15.50 10.28
CA THR A 146 -26.62 -14.70 10.92
C THR A 146 -25.98 -13.74 11.91
N LEU A 147 -26.23 -12.44 11.75
CA LEU A 147 -25.84 -11.42 12.72
C LEU A 147 -26.92 -11.27 13.79
N SER A 148 -26.49 -11.19 15.05
CA SER A 148 -27.37 -10.89 16.16
C SER A 148 -27.62 -9.39 16.24
N LYS A 149 -28.88 -8.99 16.48
CA LYS A 149 -29.21 -7.56 16.63
C LYS A 149 -28.43 -6.92 17.78
N ARG A 150 -28.41 -7.55 18.96
CA ARG A 150 -27.84 -6.98 20.18
C ARG A 150 -26.31 -6.98 20.24
N GLN A 151 -25.67 -8.07 19.80
CA GLN A 151 -24.22 -8.23 19.96
C GLN A 151 -23.44 -7.76 18.73
N ASP A 152 -24.05 -7.77 17.54
CA ASP A 152 -23.36 -7.37 16.31
C ASP A 152 -23.81 -5.97 15.87
N LEU A 153 -25.11 -5.79 15.56
CA LEU A 153 -25.60 -4.52 14.99
C LEU A 153 -25.61 -3.37 16.01
N ASP A 154 -26.18 -3.61 17.20
CA ASP A 154 -26.22 -2.58 18.24
C ASP A 154 -24.82 -2.31 18.81
N LYS A 155 -23.91 -3.31 18.81
CA LYS A 155 -22.49 -3.09 19.17
C LYS A 155 -21.84 -2.16 18.16
N PHE A 156 -21.95 -2.47 16.87
CA PHE A 156 -21.42 -1.63 15.80
C PHE A 156 -21.86 -0.16 15.93
N LYS A 157 -23.15 0.09 16.12
CA LYS A 157 -23.68 1.45 16.32
C LYS A 157 -23.18 2.12 17.60
N ARG A 158 -23.09 1.36 18.71
CA ARG A 158 -22.53 1.87 19.97
C ARG A 158 -21.05 2.23 19.82
N ASP A 159 -20.26 1.38 19.19
CA ASP A 159 -18.82 1.58 19.02
C ASP A 159 -18.52 2.78 18.13
N LYS A 160 -19.34 3.01 17.09
CA LYS A 160 -19.27 4.22 16.27
C LYS A 160 -19.46 5.48 17.13
N THR A 161 -20.52 5.48 17.93
CA THR A 161 -20.91 6.64 18.73
C THR A 161 -19.90 6.90 19.86
N SER A 162 -19.48 5.85 20.58
CA SER A 162 -18.57 5.95 21.73
C SER A 162 -17.16 6.39 21.34
N ASN A 163 -16.71 6.03 20.14
CA ASN A 163 -15.40 6.42 19.61
C ASN A 163 -15.47 7.68 18.71
N ASN A 164 -16.63 8.32 18.58
CA ASN A 164 -16.85 9.53 17.78
C ASN A 164 -16.34 9.41 16.33
N PHE A 165 -16.60 8.28 15.67
CA PHE A 165 -16.19 8.09 14.28
C PHE A 165 -17.05 8.91 13.33
N ARG A 166 -16.42 9.59 12.36
CA ARG A 166 -17.11 10.36 11.32
C ARG A 166 -17.98 9.45 10.45
N GLY A 167 -17.47 8.27 10.15
CA GLY A 167 -18.20 7.21 9.46
C GLY A 167 -17.87 5.83 10.01
N ALA A 168 -18.73 4.86 9.73
CA ALA A 168 -18.49 3.47 10.10
C ALA A 168 -18.90 2.50 8.99
N ILE A 169 -18.18 1.40 8.87
CA ILE A 169 -18.40 0.38 7.85
C ILE A 169 -18.58 -0.97 8.53
N LEU A 170 -19.67 -1.69 8.23
CA LEU A 170 -19.89 -3.06 8.67
C LEU A 170 -19.81 -4.00 7.47
N ILE A 171 -18.84 -4.90 7.46
CA ILE A 171 -18.64 -5.89 6.40
C ILE A 171 -19.00 -7.26 6.95
N ASN A 172 -19.98 -7.94 6.36
CA ASN A 172 -20.25 -9.35 6.64
C ASN A 172 -20.03 -10.20 5.40
N THR A 173 -19.28 -11.29 5.55
CA THR A 173 -18.85 -12.13 4.40
C THR A 173 -19.68 -13.40 4.22
N GLN A 174 -20.46 -13.82 5.22
CA GLN A 174 -21.12 -15.13 5.19
C GLN A 174 -22.65 -15.11 5.09
N GLY A 175 -23.29 -13.97 5.35
CA GLY A 175 -24.75 -13.90 5.36
C GLY A 175 -25.31 -12.49 5.37
N PRO A 176 -26.64 -12.37 5.25
CA PRO A 176 -27.34 -11.09 5.30
C PRO A 176 -27.05 -10.28 6.56
N ILE A 177 -27.10 -8.95 6.43
CA ILE A 177 -27.01 -8.02 7.57
C ILE A 177 -28.43 -7.71 8.05
N GLY A 178 -29.02 -8.64 8.80
CA GLY A 178 -30.37 -8.51 9.33
C GLY A 178 -31.39 -8.18 8.24
N ASN A 179 -32.15 -7.10 8.42
CA ASN A 179 -33.08 -6.58 7.42
C ASN A 179 -32.50 -5.42 6.58
N ILE A 180 -31.21 -5.13 6.73
CA ILE A 180 -30.53 -3.98 6.11
C ILE A 180 -30.02 -4.37 4.72
N VAL A 181 -29.16 -5.39 4.64
CA VAL A 181 -28.62 -5.91 3.37
C VAL A 181 -28.98 -7.38 3.25
N LYS A 182 -29.88 -7.71 2.33
CA LYS A 182 -30.43 -9.07 2.18
C LYS A 182 -29.69 -9.91 1.14
N GLU A 183 -29.21 -9.27 0.09
CA GLU A 183 -28.60 -9.93 -1.05
C GLU A 183 -27.08 -9.90 -0.95
N LYS A 184 -26.45 -10.98 -1.42
CA LYS A 184 -25.00 -11.07 -1.52
C LYS A 184 -24.50 -10.19 -2.66
N GLU A 185 -23.32 -9.60 -2.51
CA GLU A 185 -22.74 -8.60 -3.43
C GLU A 185 -23.59 -7.33 -3.52
N ASN A 186 -24.07 -6.91 -2.35
CA ASN A 186 -24.92 -5.75 -2.19
C ASN A 186 -24.52 -4.94 -0.95
N PHE A 187 -25.05 -3.73 -0.86
CA PHE A 187 -24.73 -2.79 0.19
C PHE A 187 -25.97 -2.00 0.61
N HIS A 188 -25.83 -1.25 1.70
CA HIS A 188 -26.78 -0.23 2.10
C HIS A 188 -26.02 0.91 2.76
N LEU A 189 -26.34 2.14 2.37
CA LEU A 189 -25.80 3.35 2.98
C LEU A 189 -26.92 4.02 3.79
N ASP A 190 -26.69 4.21 5.08
CA ASP A 190 -27.58 4.94 5.97
C ASP A 190 -26.77 6.01 6.71
N ASN A 191 -26.97 7.28 6.32
CA ASN A 191 -26.18 8.41 6.81
C ASN A 191 -24.66 8.17 6.62
N ASN A 192 -23.90 8.19 7.71
CA ASN A 192 -22.46 7.90 7.72
C ASN A 192 -22.19 6.45 8.14
N GLU A 193 -23.03 5.50 7.73
CA GLU A 193 -22.91 4.07 7.99
C GLU A 193 -23.04 3.28 6.70
N LEU A 194 -21.98 2.56 6.33
CA LEU A 194 -21.98 1.66 5.18
C LEU A 194 -22.09 0.21 5.65
N TYR A 195 -23.06 -0.51 5.12
CA TYR A 195 -23.27 -1.93 5.37
C TYR A 195 -22.99 -2.71 4.10
N ILE A 196 -22.12 -3.72 4.15
CA ILE A 196 -21.72 -4.51 2.97
C ILE A 196 -21.91 -6.00 3.24
N TYR A 197 -22.68 -6.69 2.40
CA TYR A 197 -22.72 -8.14 2.38
C TYR A 197 -22.02 -8.67 1.12
N SER A 198 -20.76 -9.09 1.28
CA SER A 198 -19.91 -9.54 0.18
C SER A 198 -18.75 -10.37 0.70
N ASP A 199 -18.34 -11.41 -0.04
CA ASP A 199 -17.04 -12.05 0.13
C ASP A 199 -16.06 -11.73 -1.02
N ASP A 200 -16.47 -10.85 -1.94
CA ASP A 200 -15.63 -10.31 -3.00
C ASP A 200 -14.87 -9.08 -2.49
N THR A 201 -13.60 -9.30 -2.14
CA THR A 201 -12.70 -8.25 -1.65
C THR A 201 -12.61 -7.06 -2.61
N THR A 202 -12.66 -7.30 -3.93
CA THR A 202 -12.56 -6.22 -4.92
C THR A 202 -13.78 -5.30 -4.81
N PHE A 203 -14.98 -5.89 -4.76
CA PHE A 203 -16.22 -5.17 -4.59
C PHE A 203 -16.23 -4.36 -3.29
N VAL A 204 -15.85 -5.00 -2.17
CA VAL A 204 -15.72 -4.35 -0.85
C VAL A 204 -14.79 -3.14 -0.91
N CYS A 205 -13.58 -3.31 -1.47
CA CYS A 205 -12.59 -2.24 -1.55
C CYS A 205 -13.07 -1.05 -2.38
N ILE A 206 -13.84 -1.28 -3.44
CA ILE A 206 -14.38 -0.19 -4.25
C ILE A 206 -15.46 0.57 -3.48
N LEU A 207 -16.39 -0.13 -2.83
CA LEU A 207 -17.42 0.50 -2.00
C LEU A 207 -16.81 1.32 -0.87
N VAL A 208 -15.79 0.80 -0.19
CA VAL A 208 -15.06 1.52 0.86
C VAL A 208 -14.44 2.81 0.29
N GLN A 209 -13.75 2.75 -0.86
CA GLN A 209 -13.15 3.94 -1.47
C GLN A 209 -14.19 5.01 -1.82
N ILE A 210 -15.31 4.61 -2.43
CA ILE A 210 -16.38 5.55 -2.79
C ILE A 210 -16.97 6.19 -1.53
N PHE A 211 -17.19 5.41 -0.48
CA PHE A 211 -17.71 5.91 0.80
C PHE A 211 -16.72 6.85 1.52
N ILE A 212 -15.42 6.57 1.49
CA ILE A 212 -14.41 7.48 2.02
C ILE A 212 -14.41 8.81 1.26
N LYS A 213 -14.47 8.77 -0.08
CA LYS A 213 -14.59 10.00 -0.89
C LYS A 213 -15.89 10.75 -0.59
N TYR A 214 -17.00 10.04 -0.35
CA TYR A 214 -18.25 10.65 0.12
C TYR A 214 -18.06 11.43 1.42
N LEU A 215 -17.43 10.84 2.44
CA LEU A 215 -17.18 11.51 3.71
C LEU A 215 -16.28 12.75 3.55
N GLN A 216 -15.31 12.72 2.65
CA GLN A 216 -14.45 13.88 2.34
C GLN A 216 -15.22 15.01 1.63
N CYS A 217 -16.27 14.70 0.88
CA CYS A 217 -17.01 15.65 0.04
C CYS A 217 -18.16 16.40 0.74
N GLU A 218 -18.34 16.27 2.07
CA GLU A 218 -19.49 16.69 2.89
C GLU A 218 -20.02 18.15 2.74
N ASN A 219 -19.52 18.97 1.81
CA ASN A 219 -20.06 20.31 1.49
C ASN A 219 -20.22 20.63 -0.02
N LYS A 220 -19.98 19.69 -0.95
CA LYS A 220 -19.98 20.00 -2.41
C LYS A 220 -20.92 19.18 -3.29
N LEU A 221 -21.44 18.05 -2.81
CA LEU A 221 -22.38 17.23 -3.57
C LEU A 221 -23.79 17.42 -3.01
N VAL A 222 -24.61 18.11 -3.80
CA VAL A 222 -26.03 18.36 -3.49
C VAL A 222 -26.80 17.04 -3.69
N GLY A 223 -27.49 16.55 -2.65
CA GLY A 223 -28.51 15.48 -2.74
C GLY A 223 -28.02 14.04 -2.91
N ASN A 224 -28.97 13.13 -3.23
CA ASN A 224 -28.83 11.66 -3.38
C ASN A 224 -27.76 11.17 -4.38
N THR A 225 -27.07 12.07 -5.07
CA THR A 225 -26.13 11.79 -6.17
C THR A 225 -25.04 10.76 -5.83
N MET A 226 -24.56 10.68 -4.58
CA MET A 226 -23.56 9.68 -4.19
C MET A 226 -24.13 8.28 -4.00
N ILE A 227 -25.37 8.15 -3.53
CA ILE A 227 -26.06 6.86 -3.52
C ILE A 227 -26.23 6.38 -4.97
N ASP A 228 -26.62 7.29 -5.87
CA ASP A 228 -26.75 6.98 -7.31
C ASP A 228 -25.42 6.52 -7.93
N TYR A 229 -24.28 7.10 -7.54
CA TYR A 229 -22.96 6.64 -8.00
C TYR A 229 -22.59 5.26 -7.47
N ILE A 230 -22.83 4.99 -6.18
CA ILE A 230 -22.54 3.67 -5.61
C ILE A 230 -23.45 2.62 -6.25
N ASP A 231 -24.75 2.91 -6.40
CA ASP A 231 -25.72 2.04 -7.07
C ASP A 231 -25.34 1.77 -8.53
N MET A 232 -25.03 2.83 -9.30
CA MET A 232 -24.56 2.69 -10.68
C MET A 232 -23.31 1.81 -10.75
N PHE A 233 -22.34 2.04 -9.88
CA PHE A 233 -21.11 1.25 -9.85
C PHE A 233 -21.41 -0.22 -9.54
N SER A 234 -22.21 -0.49 -8.51
CA SER A 234 -22.62 -1.84 -8.14
C SER A 234 -23.33 -2.54 -9.29
N CYS A 235 -24.23 -1.86 -10.00
CA CYS A 235 -24.88 -2.40 -11.19
C CYS A 235 -23.88 -2.75 -12.31
N ILE A 236 -22.94 -1.85 -12.61
CA ILE A 236 -21.92 -2.07 -13.65
C ILE A 236 -21.00 -3.24 -13.26
N TYR A 237 -20.53 -3.27 -12.02
CA TYR A 237 -19.64 -4.32 -11.51
C TYR A 237 -20.32 -5.69 -11.58
N ASN A 238 -21.56 -5.80 -11.10
CA ASN A 238 -22.31 -7.04 -11.11
C ASN A 238 -22.60 -7.50 -12.55
N SER A 239 -22.98 -6.57 -13.43
CA SER A 239 -23.18 -6.86 -14.86
C SER A 239 -21.90 -7.38 -15.53
N TRP A 240 -20.76 -6.77 -15.23
CA TRP A 240 -19.46 -7.21 -15.73
C TRP A 240 -19.07 -8.60 -15.23
N CYS A 241 -19.30 -8.88 -13.95
CA CYS A 241 -19.10 -10.20 -13.34
C CYS A 241 -19.97 -11.27 -14.01
N ASP A 242 -21.22 -10.95 -14.35
CA ASP A 242 -22.10 -11.88 -15.04
C ASP A 242 -21.72 -12.10 -16.50
N GLN A 243 -21.25 -11.06 -17.20
CA GLN A 243 -20.65 -11.21 -18.53
C GLN A 243 -19.44 -12.12 -18.52
N LYS A 244 -18.54 -11.98 -17.54
CA LYS A 244 -17.40 -12.89 -17.35
C LYS A 244 -17.84 -14.35 -17.16
N LYS A 245 -18.86 -14.59 -16.32
CA LYS A 245 -19.41 -15.94 -16.10
C LYS A 245 -20.04 -16.50 -17.39
N ALA A 246 -20.75 -15.66 -18.15
CA ALA A 246 -21.37 -16.06 -19.41
C ALA A 246 -20.30 -16.42 -20.46
N ALA A 247 -19.26 -15.59 -20.61
CA ALA A 247 -18.13 -15.87 -21.48
C ALA A 247 -17.44 -17.19 -21.12
N LEU A 248 -17.20 -17.45 -19.82
CA LEU A 248 -16.64 -18.71 -19.34
C LEU A 248 -17.53 -19.92 -19.69
N LYS A 249 -18.86 -19.79 -19.57
CA LYS A 249 -19.80 -20.85 -19.95
C LYS A 249 -19.77 -21.13 -21.46
N LEU A 250 -19.69 -20.08 -22.27
CA LEU A 250 -19.57 -20.20 -23.72
C LEU A 250 -18.27 -20.90 -24.12
N ASP A 251 -17.13 -20.48 -23.56
CA ASP A 251 -15.82 -21.12 -23.81
C ASP A 251 -15.87 -22.62 -23.48
N LYS A 252 -16.44 -22.98 -22.31
CA LYS A 252 -16.69 -24.38 -21.92
C LYS A 252 -17.52 -25.15 -22.95
N GLN A 253 -18.58 -24.56 -23.47
CA GLN A 253 -19.43 -25.20 -24.46
C GLN A 253 -18.70 -25.41 -25.78
N ILE A 254 -17.98 -24.40 -26.28
CA ILE A 254 -17.27 -24.54 -27.56
C ILE A 254 -16.14 -25.55 -27.45
N THR A 255 -15.36 -25.53 -26.37
CA THR A 255 -14.33 -26.55 -26.08
C THR A 255 -14.93 -27.97 -26.08
N ASN A 256 -16.11 -28.14 -25.45
CA ASN A 256 -16.82 -29.43 -25.46
C ASN A 256 -17.25 -29.87 -26.86
N TYR A 257 -17.73 -28.96 -27.70
CA TYR A 257 -18.10 -29.28 -29.09
C TYR A 257 -16.87 -29.63 -29.95
N LEU A 258 -15.78 -28.87 -29.84
CA LEU A 258 -14.53 -29.16 -30.55
C LEU A 258 -13.96 -30.53 -30.17
N LYS A 259 -14.01 -30.87 -28.87
CA LYS A 259 -13.62 -32.20 -28.38
C LYS A 259 -14.49 -33.31 -28.99
N LYS A 260 -15.80 -33.11 -29.08
CA LYS A 260 -16.72 -34.07 -29.72
C LYS A 260 -16.45 -34.23 -31.22
N MET A 261 -15.96 -33.19 -31.88
CA MET A 261 -15.56 -33.21 -33.30
C MET A 261 -14.14 -33.72 -33.52
N ASN A 262 -13.44 -34.16 -32.46
CA ASN A 262 -12.06 -34.62 -32.50
C ASN A 262 -11.07 -33.56 -33.05
N ILE A 263 -11.40 -32.27 -32.85
CA ILE A 263 -10.53 -31.15 -33.22
C ILE A 263 -9.61 -30.85 -32.03
N PRO A 264 -8.29 -31.06 -32.15
CA PRO A 264 -7.37 -30.82 -31.05
C PRO A 264 -7.17 -29.33 -30.80
N LEU A 265 -7.26 -28.91 -29.53
CA LEU A 265 -6.90 -27.56 -29.08
C LEU A 265 -5.52 -27.59 -28.46
N ALA A 266 -4.63 -26.69 -28.89
CA ALA A 266 -3.23 -26.64 -28.42
C ALA A 266 -3.09 -26.47 -26.89
N ASN A 267 -4.08 -25.81 -26.24
CA ASN A 267 -4.11 -25.58 -24.79
C ASN A 267 -5.48 -25.87 -24.15
N GLY A 268 -6.40 -26.56 -24.85
CA GLY A 268 -7.74 -26.87 -24.33
C GLY A 268 -8.72 -25.69 -24.22
N HIS A 269 -8.42 -24.51 -24.79
CA HIS A 269 -9.29 -23.33 -24.75
C HIS A 269 -9.30 -22.58 -26.08
N LEU A 270 -10.38 -21.83 -26.34
CA LEU A 270 -10.46 -20.94 -27.50
C LEU A 270 -9.91 -19.55 -27.18
N PHE A 271 -10.35 -18.82 -26.14
CA PHE A 271 -9.69 -17.58 -25.68
C PHE A 271 -10.11 -17.11 -24.26
N LEU A 272 -9.19 -16.34 -23.64
CA LEU A 272 -9.29 -15.48 -22.44
C LEU A 272 -9.78 -16.09 -21.12
N LEU A 273 -8.95 -16.94 -20.51
CA LEU A 273 -8.91 -17.04 -19.05
C LEU A 273 -7.48 -16.81 -18.58
N SER A 274 -7.31 -15.97 -17.55
CA SER A 274 -6.04 -15.80 -16.88
C SER A 274 -5.57 -17.16 -16.35
N LYS A 275 -4.27 -17.42 -16.52
CA LYS A 275 -3.52 -18.60 -16.08
C LYS A 275 -3.78 -19.02 -14.62
N SER A 276 -4.33 -18.13 -13.80
CA SER A 276 -4.58 -18.29 -12.36
C SER A 276 -5.64 -19.33 -11.98
N GLY A 277 -6.43 -19.85 -12.93
CA GLY A 277 -7.38 -20.96 -12.68
C GLY A 277 -6.78 -22.36 -12.88
N CYS A 278 -5.60 -22.47 -13.49
CA CYS A 278 -4.98 -23.75 -13.83
C CYS A 278 -4.07 -24.21 -12.68
N LYS A 279 -4.64 -24.91 -11.69
CA LYS A 279 -3.82 -25.70 -10.76
C LYS A 279 -3.23 -26.89 -11.53
N GLY A 280 -1.93 -27.13 -11.31
CA GLY A 280 -1.09 -28.02 -12.12
C GLY A 280 -1.66 -29.42 -12.38
N THR A 281 -1.15 -29.98 -13.48
CA THR A 281 -1.35 -31.33 -14.06
C THR A 281 -2.76 -31.73 -14.50
N ASN A 282 -3.81 -31.01 -14.14
CA ASN A 282 -5.12 -31.23 -14.75
C ASN A 282 -5.28 -30.30 -15.94
N THR A 283 -5.71 -30.85 -17.08
CA THR A 283 -6.42 -30.06 -18.11
C THR A 283 -7.47 -29.22 -17.37
N PRO A 284 -7.75 -27.97 -17.74
CA PRO A 284 -8.68 -27.14 -16.96
C PRO A 284 -10.16 -27.55 -17.14
N TYR A 285 -10.44 -28.85 -17.23
CA TYR A 285 -11.72 -29.55 -17.12
C TYR A 285 -11.49 -30.96 -16.60
#